data_AF-A0A4R4ZDA4-F1
#
_entry.id   AF-A0A4R4ZDA4-F1
#
_cell.length_a   1.000
_cell.length_b   1.000
_cell.length_c   1.000
_cell.angle_alpha   90.00
_cell.angle_beta   90.00
_cell.angle_gamma   90.00
#
_symmetry.space_group_name_H-M   'P 1'
#
loop_
_entity.id
_entity.type
_entity.pdbx_description
1 polymer ?
#
loop_
_entity_poly.entity_id
_entity_poly.type
_entity_poly.pdbx_seq_one_letter_code
_entity_poly.pdbx_strand_id
1 'polypeptide(L)' 'MRLASSPVKDSSVPTDIPASGDVQIRVGGRWVAGHELGRRADEVLVSHHGHLVWVDRAAVRKPL' A
#
# COMPACT_ATOMS: atom_id res chain seq x y z
N MET A 1 33.13 -15.09 -30.91
CA MET A 1 31.74 -15.03 -30.40
C MET A 1 31.77 -14.46 -28.99
N ARG A 2 31.19 -13.28 -28.75
CA ARG A 2 31.11 -12.65 -27.41
C ARG A 2 29.68 -12.79 -26.91
N LEU A 3 29.48 -13.51 -25.80
CA LEU A 3 28.23 -13.52 -25.04
C LEU A 3 28.09 -12.15 -24.37
N ALA A 4 27.18 -11.33 -24.88
CA ALA A 4 26.79 -10.10 -24.20
C ALA A 4 25.82 -10.49 -23.07
N SER A 5 26.31 -10.52 -21.83
CA SER A 5 25.48 -10.62 -20.64
C SER A 5 24.71 -9.30 -20.50
N SER A 6 23.43 -9.30 -20.82
CA SER A 6 22.54 -8.17 -20.54
C SER A 6 22.53 -7.90 -19.04
N PRO A 7 22.73 -6.65 -18.57
CA PRO A 7 22.59 -6.34 -17.16
C PRO A 7 21.13 -6.56 -16.78
N VAL A 8 20.88 -7.53 -15.89
CA VAL A 8 19.60 -7.62 -15.18
C VAL A 8 19.54 -6.34 -14.37
N LYS A 9 18.67 -5.40 -14.78
CA LYS A 9 18.28 -4.31 -13.88
C LYS A 9 17.66 -5.01 -12.69
N ASP A 10 18.42 -5.09 -11.61
CA ASP A 10 17.88 -5.34 -10.29
C ASP A 10 17.04 -4.11 -9.96
N SER A 11 15.82 -4.15 -10.49
CA SER A 11 14.77 -3.20 -10.20
C SER A 11 14.29 -3.58 -8.81
N SER A 12 15.12 -3.32 -7.80
CA SER A 12 14.68 -2.94 -6.47
C SER A 12 13.96 -1.59 -6.60
N VAL A 13 12.91 -1.56 -7.42
CA VAL A 13 11.87 -0.55 -7.33
C VAL A 13 11.42 -0.69 -5.88
N PRO A 14 11.50 0.35 -5.04
CA PRO A 14 10.78 0.29 -3.78
C PRO A 14 9.37 -0.11 -4.16
N THR A 15 8.78 -1.14 -3.55
CA THR A 15 7.39 -1.57 -3.83
C THR A 15 6.37 -0.49 -3.40
N ASP A 16 6.78 0.76 -3.37
CA ASP A 16 5.94 1.93 -3.49
C ASP A 16 5.53 2.07 -4.96
N ILE A 17 4.22 1.89 -5.20
CA ILE A 17 3.32 2.50 -6.22
C ILE A 17 2.41 1.43 -6.89
N PRO A 18 1.07 1.64 -6.99
CA PRO A 18 0.42 2.95 -7.10
C PRO A 18 -0.50 3.33 -5.94
N ALA A 19 -0.66 4.64 -5.76
CA ALA A 19 -1.69 5.30 -4.98
C ALA A 19 -3.10 5.05 -5.58
N SER A 20 -3.46 3.79 -5.80
CA SER A 20 -4.83 3.40 -6.10
C SER A 20 -5.52 3.17 -4.77
N GLY A 21 -5.83 4.29 -4.12
CA GLY A 21 -6.38 4.34 -2.77
C GLY A 21 -6.31 5.76 -2.25
N ASP A 22 -7.43 6.25 -1.71
CA ASP A 22 -7.50 7.55 -1.07
C ASP A 22 -6.86 7.55 0.33
N VAL A 23 -6.48 6.37 0.84
CA VAL A 23 -5.77 6.17 2.11
C VAL A 23 -4.64 5.14 2.00
N GLN A 24 -3.73 5.19 2.96
CA GLN A 24 -2.77 4.14 3.27
C GLN A 24 -2.98 3.66 4.71
N ILE A 25 -2.91 2.35 4.91
CA ILE A 25 -3.06 1.70 6.23
C ILE A 25 -1.79 0.98 6.65
N ARG A 26 -1.54 0.86 7.96
CA ARG A 26 -0.36 0.19 8.50
C ARG A 26 -0.63 -1.30 8.76
N VAL A 27 0.02 -2.18 8.01
CA VAL A 27 -0.10 -3.64 8.12
C VAL A 27 1.30 -4.24 8.27
N GLY A 28 1.54 -4.99 9.37
CA GLY A 28 2.83 -5.64 9.59
C GLY A 28 4.04 -4.68 9.56
N GLY A 29 3.84 -3.44 10.00
CA GLY A 29 4.87 -2.40 9.98
C GLY A 29 5.06 -1.67 8.65
N ARG A 30 4.34 -2.07 7.59
CA ARG A 30 4.40 -1.44 6.26
C ARG A 30 3.14 -0.63 5.98
N TRP A 31 3.26 0.41 5.15
CA TRP A 31 2.11 1.15 4.64
C TRP A 31 1.63 0.50 3.35
N VAL A 32 0.33 0.22 3.26
CA VAL A 32 -0.30 -0.37 2.07
C VAL A 32 -1.48 0.50 1.64
N ALA A 33 -1.72 0.60 0.34
CA ALA A 33 -2.81 1.40 -0.21
C ALA A 33 -4.17 0.74 0.06
N GLY A 34 -5.20 1.56 0.32
CA GLY A 34 -6.57 1.10 0.49
C GLY A 34 -7.58 2.19 0.17
N HIS A 35 -8.86 1.82 0.13
CA HIS A 35 -9.97 2.75 -0.06
C HIS A 35 -10.78 2.92 1.23
N GLU A 36 -10.96 4.15 1.69
CA GLU A 36 -11.85 4.44 2.82
C GLU A 36 -13.31 4.26 2.38
N LEU A 37 -14.07 3.43 3.11
CA LEU A 37 -15.48 3.18 2.85
C LEU A 37 -16.40 3.72 3.95
N GLY A 38 -15.87 3.99 5.14
CA GLY A 38 -16.66 4.48 6.26
C GLY A 38 -15.83 4.71 7.52
N ARG A 39 -16.46 5.30 8.54
CA ARG A 39 -15.82 5.60 9.83
C ARG A 39 -16.75 5.26 10.98
N ARG A 40 -16.18 4.81 12.09
CA ARG A 40 -16.89 4.61 13.36
C ARG A 40 -15.94 4.89 14.50
N ALA A 41 -16.33 5.77 15.43
CA ALA A 41 -15.51 6.13 16.59
C ALA A 41 -14.06 6.45 16.15
N ASP A 42 -13.10 5.64 16.61
CA ASP A 42 -11.67 5.79 16.31
C ASP A 42 -11.17 4.82 15.23
N GLU A 43 -12.07 4.21 14.46
CA GLU A 43 -11.75 3.24 13.40
C GLU A 43 -12.24 3.72 12.02
N VAL A 44 -11.50 3.32 11.00
CA VAL A 44 -11.80 3.54 9.59
C VAL A 44 -12.00 2.18 8.91
N LEU A 45 -13.10 2.03 8.18
CA LEU A 45 -13.33 0.85 7.35
C LEU A 45 -12.58 1.04 6.03
N VAL A 46 -11.64 0.16 5.76
CA VAL A 46 -10.80 0.21 4.57
C VAL A 46 -10.97 -1.05 3.73
N SER A 47 -11.14 -0.86 2.42
CA SER A 47 -11.04 -1.93 1.42
C SER A 47 -9.60 -2.04 0.90
N HIS A 48 -9.04 -3.24 0.99
CA HIS A 48 -7.71 -3.57 0.49
C HIS A 48 -7.77 -4.94 -0.23
N HIS A 49 -7.52 -4.97 -1.54
CA HIS A 49 -7.59 -6.18 -2.38
C HIS A 49 -8.88 -7.03 -2.22
N GLY A 50 -10.03 -6.39 -2.00
CA GLY A 50 -11.31 -7.08 -1.80
C GLY A 50 -11.55 -7.56 -0.35
N HIS A 51 -10.61 -7.32 0.56
CA HIS A 51 -10.80 -7.51 1.98
C HIS A 51 -11.25 -6.22 2.65
N LEU A 52 -12.18 -6.34 3.59
CA LEU A 52 -12.67 -5.25 4.43
C LEU A 52 -12.06 -5.36 5.82
N VAL A 53 -11.45 -4.29 6.29
CA VAL A 53 -10.81 -4.25 7.61
C VAL A 53 -11.14 -2.94 8.32
N TRP A 54 -11.49 -3.04 9.59
CA TRP A 54 -11.53 -1.90 10.50
C TRP A 54 -10.12 -1.64 11.03
N VAL A 55 -9.63 -0.43 10.84
CA VAL A 55 -8.28 -0.03 11.20
C VAL A 55 -8.38 1.17 12.13
N ASP A 56 -7.63 1.14 13.23
CA ASP A 56 -7.47 2.30 14.11
C ASP A 56 -7.02 3.52 13.30
N ARG A 57 -7.63 4.67 13.55
CA ARG A 57 -7.40 5.91 12.81
C ARG A 57 -5.94 6.36 12.87
N ALA A 58 -5.21 6.07 13.94
CA ALA A 58 -3.78 6.36 14.05
C ALA A 58 -2.92 5.51 13.10
N ALA A 59 -3.46 4.39 12.60
CA ALA A 59 -2.84 3.54 11.60
C ALA A 59 -3.31 3.85 10.16
N VAL A 60 -3.97 4.99 9.93
CA VAL A 60 -4.41 5.47 8.60
C VAL A 60 -3.77 6.82 8.26
N ARG A 61 -3.33 6.99 7.02
CA ARG A 61 -2.85 8.28 6.50
C ARG A 61 -3.29 8.53 5.07
N LYS A 62 -3.30 9.78 4.63
CA LYS A 62 -3.50 10.12 3.21
C LYS A 62 -2.18 9.96 2.43
N PRO A 63 -2.21 9.46 1.17
CA PRO A 63 -1.07 9.56 0.28
C PRO A 63 -0.70 11.03 0.05
N LEU A 64 0.59 11.34 -0.04
CA LEU A 64 1.09 12.67 -0.42
C LEU A 64 1.00 12.88 -1.94
#